data_AF-A0A932J5Q2-F1
#
_entry.id   AF-A0A932J5Q2-F1
#
_cell.length_a   1.000
_cell.length_b   1.000
_cell.length_c   1.000
_cell.angle_alpha   90.00
_cell.angle_beta   90.00
_cell.angle_gamma   90.00
#
_symmetry.space_group_name_H-M   'P 1'
#
loop_
_entity.id
_entity.type
_entity.pdbx_description
1 polymer ?
#
loop_
_entity_poly.entity_id
_entity_poly.type
_entity_poly.pdbx_seq_one_letter_code
_entity_poly.pdbx_strand_id
1 'polypeptide(L)'
;MPPPSGKDKTGWIAVSASSNKALKKRAQAPAAPSSAIAKKRALLAHRLHGMGAPLVQQLGRQALAQEPRNNWLRHAVAASSLVGTTATSLLLGAPVLIAASVALVGYAAGFALGHQIVRQRTERTISQEMDLARQFDLCVKEYTPRLTADSCAQLQAIKSALAVLLPRMPQIKQEFLLSVEDCFYISQSVLRYVPDALHAFCAIPAHSQTLALDESGITAEKLLHGQLQLILEKLQELQHALLQQDAQKLLLQQRFLQEKSR
;
A
#
# COMPACT_ATOMS: atom_id res chain seq x y z
N MET A 1 6.69 76.09 -40.83
CA MET A 1 7.02 74.90 -40.03
C MET A 1 7.59 73.84 -40.97
N PRO A 2 8.80 73.32 -40.70
CA PRO A 2 9.35 72.11 -41.35
C PRO A 2 8.74 70.86 -40.65
N PRO A 3 9.08 69.57 -40.95
CA PRO A 3 10.13 69.00 -41.81
C PRO A 3 9.59 67.79 -42.67
N PRO A 4 10.33 66.71 -42.99
CA PRO A 4 11.24 66.60 -44.15
C PRO A 4 11.12 65.27 -44.97
N SER A 5 11.91 65.17 -46.04
CA SER A 5 12.83 64.05 -46.41
C SER A 5 12.38 62.59 -46.21
N GLY A 6 12.52 61.64 -47.14
CA GLY A 6 13.27 61.52 -48.39
C GLY A 6 12.99 60.11 -48.97
N LYS A 7 12.93 59.97 -50.30
CA LYS A 7 13.88 59.18 -51.11
C LYS A 7 14.49 57.96 -50.38
N ASP A 8 14.11 56.74 -50.79
CA ASP A 8 15.00 55.86 -51.57
C ASP A 8 14.54 54.38 -51.66
N LYS A 9 14.59 53.90 -52.91
CA LYS A 9 15.18 52.63 -53.38
C LYS A 9 14.46 51.30 -53.08
N THR A 10 13.76 50.86 -54.11
CA THR A 10 13.94 49.55 -54.76
C THR A 10 15.25 48.84 -54.45
N GLY A 11 15.14 47.61 -53.97
CA GLY A 11 16.26 46.68 -53.83
C GLY A 11 15.80 45.40 -53.15
N TRP A 12 15.14 44.52 -53.91
CA TRP A 12 14.93 43.14 -53.48
C TRP A 12 16.30 42.45 -53.40
N ILE A 13 16.83 42.36 -52.19
CA ILE A 13 18.10 41.71 -51.89
C ILE A 13 17.87 40.20 -51.84
N ALA A 14 18.78 39.51 -52.52
CA ALA A 14 18.88 38.07 -52.67
C ALA A 14 18.63 37.28 -51.37
N VAL A 15 17.84 36.23 -51.52
CA VAL A 15 17.77 35.06 -50.65
C VAL A 15 19.17 34.47 -50.53
N SER A 16 19.93 34.93 -49.53
CA SER A 16 21.18 34.30 -49.15
C SER A 16 20.87 33.17 -48.18
N ALA A 17 21.28 31.97 -48.59
CA ALA A 17 21.19 30.75 -47.82
C ALA A 17 21.85 30.94 -46.43
N SER A 18 21.03 31.15 -45.40
CA SER A 18 21.50 31.04 -44.02
C SER A 18 21.66 29.57 -43.68
N SER A 19 22.78 29.03 -44.14
CA SER A 19 23.64 28.08 -43.45
C SER A 19 22.93 27.26 -42.37
N ASN A 20 22.49 26.07 -42.77
CA ASN A 20 22.21 24.94 -41.89
C ASN A 20 23.42 24.67 -40.98
N LYS A 21 23.52 25.39 -39.86
CA LYS A 21 24.17 24.88 -38.65
C LYS A 21 23.20 23.88 -38.02
N ALA A 22 22.92 22.84 -38.78
CA ALA A 22 22.31 21.61 -38.31
C ALA A 22 23.23 21.07 -37.22
N LEU A 23 22.88 21.39 -35.98
CA LEU A 23 22.80 20.48 -34.84
C LEU A 23 23.61 19.18 -35.01
N LYS A 24 24.92 19.29 -35.19
CA LYS A 24 25.89 18.29 -34.75
C LYS A 24 26.00 18.36 -33.22
N LYS A 25 24.85 18.29 -32.53
CA LYS A 25 24.79 17.87 -31.14
C LYS A 25 24.96 16.36 -31.22
N ARG A 26 26.20 15.94 -31.51
CA ARG A 26 26.69 14.57 -31.34
C ARG A 26 26.22 14.21 -29.93
N ALA A 27 25.21 13.35 -29.84
CA ALA A 27 24.84 12.73 -28.58
C ALA A 27 26.14 12.11 -28.07
N GLN A 28 26.80 12.80 -27.15
CA GLN A 28 27.88 12.22 -26.38
C GLN A 28 27.23 11.02 -25.73
N ALA A 29 27.55 9.84 -26.26
CA ALA A 29 27.16 8.58 -25.64
C ALA A 29 27.52 8.74 -24.16
N PRO A 30 26.57 8.52 -23.23
CA PRO A 30 26.83 8.76 -21.82
C PRO A 30 28.11 8.00 -21.46
N ALA A 31 29.11 8.75 -20.98
CA ALA A 31 30.40 8.20 -20.62
C ALA A 31 30.16 6.96 -19.75
N ALA A 32 30.75 5.83 -20.15
CA ALA A 32 30.58 4.57 -19.45
C ALA A 32 30.79 4.81 -17.96
N PRO A 33 29.82 4.43 -17.09
CA PRO A 33 29.90 4.71 -15.67
C PRO A 33 31.23 4.16 -15.15
N SER A 34 31.99 4.99 -14.42
CA SER A 34 33.26 4.56 -13.86
C SER A 34 33.05 3.26 -13.07
N SER A 35 34.01 2.33 -13.18
CA SER A 35 33.90 0.99 -12.59
C SER A 35 33.57 1.03 -11.09
N ALA A 36 33.96 2.10 -10.38
CA ALA A 36 33.62 2.35 -8.98
C ALA A 36 32.12 2.60 -8.76
N ILE A 37 31.44 3.38 -9.62
CA ILE A 37 30.00 3.64 -9.54
C ILE A 37 29.22 2.36 -9.85
N ALA A 38 29.67 1.59 -10.84
CA ALA A 38 29.05 0.30 -11.18
C ALA A 38 29.13 -0.70 -10.01
N LYS A 39 30.30 -0.82 -9.35
CA LYS A 39 30.47 -1.67 -8.15
C LYS A 39 29.56 -1.24 -6.99
N LYS A 40 29.48 0.07 -6.69
CA LYS A 40 28.58 0.60 -5.65
C LYS A 40 27.11 0.29 -5.95
N ARG A 41 26.68 0.47 -7.20
CA ARG A 41 25.31 0.14 -7.64
C ARG A 41 25.02 -1.36 -7.55
N ALA A 42 25.96 -2.22 -7.93
CA ALA A 42 25.80 -3.66 -7.83
C ALA A 42 25.69 -4.12 -6.36
N LEU A 43 26.51 -3.57 -5.46
CA LEU A 43 26.43 -3.86 -4.02
C LEU A 43 25.10 -3.40 -3.42
N LEU A 44 24.64 -2.20 -3.77
CA LEU A 44 23.35 -1.68 -3.32
C LEU A 44 22.21 -2.55 -3.83
N ALA A 45 22.23 -2.91 -5.12
CA ALA A 45 21.24 -3.81 -5.70
C ALA A 45 21.22 -5.15 -4.97
N HIS A 46 22.39 -5.73 -4.67
CA HIS A 46 22.49 -6.99 -3.93
C HIS A 46 21.87 -6.90 -2.52
N ARG A 47 22.13 -5.80 -1.78
CA ARG A 47 21.50 -5.56 -0.47
C ARG A 47 19.98 -5.39 -0.57
N LEU A 48 19.52 -4.63 -1.56
CA LEU A 48 18.07 -4.46 -1.80
C LEU A 48 17.41 -5.79 -2.18
N HIS A 49 18.06 -6.62 -2.99
CA HIS A 49 17.57 -7.96 -3.33
C HIS A 49 17.47 -8.87 -2.10
N GLY A 50 18.39 -8.72 -1.13
CA GLY A 50 18.31 -9.42 0.15
C GLY A 50 17.01 -9.12 0.92
N MET A 51 16.47 -7.90 0.82
CA MET A 51 15.24 -7.49 1.51
C MET A 51 13.93 -7.96 0.83
N GLY A 52 14.02 -8.73 -0.26
CA GLY A 52 12.88 -9.29 -0.97
C GLY A 52 12.02 -8.27 -1.74
N ALA A 53 10.89 -8.73 -2.28
CA ALA A 53 9.96 -7.88 -3.04
C ALA A 53 9.40 -6.73 -2.17
N PRO A 54 9.22 -5.51 -2.71
CA PRO A 54 8.68 -4.37 -1.96
C PRO A 54 7.32 -4.71 -1.35
N LEU A 55 7.06 -4.18 -0.15
CA LEU A 55 5.86 -4.45 0.64
C LEU A 55 4.60 -4.09 -0.16
N VAL A 56 4.63 -2.99 -0.91
CA VAL A 56 3.50 -2.58 -1.77
C VAL A 56 3.17 -3.62 -2.85
N GLN A 57 4.19 -4.33 -3.37
CA GLN A 57 3.98 -5.38 -4.37
C GLN A 57 3.44 -6.65 -3.73
N GLN A 58 3.85 -6.97 -2.50
CA GLN A 58 3.32 -8.09 -1.73
C GLN A 58 1.83 -7.88 -1.42
N LEU A 59 1.47 -6.69 -0.95
CA LEU A 59 0.08 -6.26 -0.74
C LEU A 59 -0.74 -6.31 -2.03
N GLY A 60 -0.19 -5.78 -3.13
CA GLY A 60 -0.87 -5.83 -4.43
C GLY A 60 -1.16 -7.27 -4.89
N ARG A 61 -0.22 -8.20 -4.70
CA ARG A 61 -0.44 -9.62 -5.01
C ARG A 61 -1.51 -10.26 -4.12
N GLN A 62 -1.52 -9.94 -2.83
CA GLN A 62 -2.52 -10.44 -1.89
C GLN A 62 -3.91 -9.86 -2.18
N ALA A 63 -4.02 -8.57 -2.50
CA ALA A 63 -5.27 -7.93 -2.89
C ALA A 63 -5.86 -8.57 -4.15
N LEU A 64 -5.03 -8.86 -5.16
CA LEU A 64 -5.45 -9.60 -6.35
C LEU A 64 -5.86 -11.05 -6.04
N ALA A 65 -5.24 -11.69 -5.04
CA ALA A 65 -5.63 -13.03 -4.60
C ALA A 65 -6.90 -13.05 -3.73
N GLN A 66 -7.20 -11.95 -3.04
CA GLN A 66 -8.36 -11.78 -2.18
C GLN A 66 -9.58 -11.19 -2.91
N GLU A 67 -9.49 -10.92 -4.21
CA GLU A 67 -10.65 -10.60 -5.06
C GLU A 67 -11.78 -11.59 -4.71
N PRO A 68 -12.91 -11.09 -4.15
CA PRO A 68 -13.92 -11.95 -3.59
C PRO A 68 -14.49 -12.77 -4.72
N ARG A 69 -14.12 -14.07 -4.76
CA ARG A 69 -14.70 -15.07 -5.64
C ARG A 69 -16.22 -14.95 -5.50
N ASN A 70 -16.80 -14.39 -6.54
CA ASN A 70 -18.06 -13.66 -6.59
C ASN A 70 -19.23 -14.40 -5.93
N ASN A 71 -19.43 -14.22 -4.61
CA ASN A 71 -20.59 -14.72 -3.87
C ASN A 71 -21.87 -13.93 -4.18
N TRP A 72 -21.79 -12.79 -4.88
CA TRP A 72 -22.98 -12.07 -5.35
C TRP A 72 -23.81 -12.96 -6.29
N LEU A 73 -23.21 -13.82 -7.11
CA LEU A 73 -23.98 -14.80 -7.90
C LEU A 73 -24.88 -15.70 -7.03
N ARG A 74 -24.50 -16.01 -5.78
CA ARG A 74 -25.33 -16.81 -4.87
C ARG A 74 -26.51 -16.01 -4.30
N HIS A 75 -26.37 -14.71 -4.11
CA HIS A 75 -27.47 -13.84 -3.66
C HIS A 75 -28.35 -13.34 -4.82
N ALA A 76 -27.81 -13.19 -6.04
CA ALA A 76 -28.58 -12.86 -7.23
C ALA A 76 -29.50 -14.02 -7.67
N VAL A 77 -29.07 -15.27 -7.47
CA VAL A 77 -29.91 -16.45 -7.73
C VAL A 77 -31.02 -16.59 -6.67
N ALA A 78 -30.78 -16.17 -5.41
CA ALA A 78 -31.82 -16.15 -4.39
C ALA A 78 -32.87 -15.04 -4.59
N ALA A 79 -32.51 -13.93 -5.26
CA ALA A 79 -33.45 -12.85 -5.57
C ALA A 79 -34.29 -13.10 -6.84
N SER A 80 -33.84 -13.99 -7.73
CA SER A 80 -34.54 -14.30 -8.99
C SER A 80 -35.63 -15.38 -8.85
N SER A 81 -35.71 -16.09 -7.72
CA SER A 81 -36.76 -17.09 -7.48
C SER A 81 -38.12 -16.50 -7.04
N LEU A 82 -38.26 -15.17 -6.92
CA LEU A 82 -39.52 -14.53 -6.49
C LEU A 82 -40.34 -13.85 -7.62
N VAL A 83 -40.01 -14.09 -8.89
CA VAL A 83 -40.75 -13.52 -10.05
C VAL A 83 -41.71 -14.54 -10.71
N GLY A 84 -41.80 -15.76 -10.19
CA GLY A 84 -42.64 -16.83 -10.74
C GLY A 84 -44.02 -16.99 -10.11
N THR A 85 -44.75 -15.93 -9.76
CA THR A 85 -46.16 -16.05 -9.28
C THR A 85 -47.06 -14.87 -9.68
N THR A 86 -46.97 -14.37 -10.92
CA THR A 86 -47.97 -13.41 -11.47
C THR A 86 -49.00 -14.08 -12.37
N ALA A 87 -49.67 -15.12 -11.87
CA ALA A 87 -50.83 -15.72 -12.55
C ALA A 87 -52.10 -15.81 -11.67
N THR A 88 -52.10 -15.25 -10.45
CA THR A 88 -53.25 -15.29 -9.54
C THR A 88 -53.59 -13.93 -8.92
N SER A 89 -53.51 -12.85 -9.70
CA SER A 89 -53.95 -11.51 -9.26
C SER A 89 -55.16 -11.04 -10.05
N LEU A 90 -56.32 -11.65 -9.82
CA LEU A 90 -57.60 -11.11 -10.30
C LEU A 90 -58.56 -10.70 -9.17
N LEU A 91 -58.13 -10.73 -7.90
CA LEU A 91 -59.04 -10.55 -6.75
C LEU A 91 -58.56 -9.64 -5.60
N LEU A 92 -57.35 -9.06 -5.64
CA LEU A 92 -56.92 -8.03 -4.69
C LEU A 92 -56.75 -6.69 -5.41
N GLY A 93 -57.44 -5.65 -4.93
CA GLY A 93 -57.55 -4.36 -5.58
C GLY A 93 -56.22 -3.64 -5.85
N ALA A 94 -56.28 -2.73 -6.83
CA ALA A 94 -55.17 -1.90 -7.33
C ALA A 94 -54.21 -1.27 -6.28
N PRO A 95 -54.61 -0.83 -5.07
CA PRO A 95 -53.66 -0.19 -4.15
C PRO A 95 -52.58 -1.13 -3.59
N VAL A 96 -52.83 -2.44 -3.49
CA VAL A 96 -51.87 -3.39 -2.90
C VAL A 96 -50.67 -3.62 -3.82
N LEU A 97 -50.89 -3.68 -5.13
CA LEU A 97 -49.82 -3.85 -6.13
C LEU A 97 -48.89 -2.64 -6.20
N ILE A 98 -49.45 -1.43 -6.06
CA ILE A 98 -48.66 -0.19 -6.03
C ILE A 98 -47.77 -0.16 -4.78
N ALA A 99 -48.31 -0.46 -3.60
CA ALA A 99 -47.55 -0.50 -2.35
C ALA A 99 -46.40 -1.53 -2.40
N ALA A 100 -46.63 -2.71 -2.97
CA ALA A 100 -45.60 -3.74 -3.13
C ALA A 100 -44.47 -3.29 -4.08
N SER A 101 -44.81 -2.64 -5.19
CA SER A 101 -43.81 -2.12 -6.14
C SER A 101 -42.92 -1.04 -5.53
N VAL A 102 -43.51 -0.11 -4.76
CA VAL A 102 -42.77 0.96 -4.06
C VAL A 102 -41.86 0.37 -2.99
N ALA A 103 -42.32 -0.63 -2.22
CA ALA A 103 -41.50 -1.30 -1.22
C ALA A 103 -40.31 -2.03 -1.86
N LEU A 104 -40.51 -2.70 -3.01
CA LEU A 104 -39.46 -3.44 -3.69
C LEU A 104 -38.42 -2.51 -4.32
N VAL A 105 -38.85 -1.40 -4.93
CA VAL A 105 -37.95 -0.36 -5.45
C VAL A 105 -37.19 0.32 -4.30
N GLY A 106 -37.86 0.63 -3.19
CA GLY A 106 -37.23 1.21 -2.00
C GLY A 106 -36.16 0.29 -1.39
N TYR A 107 -36.46 -1.00 -1.30
CA TYR A 107 -35.51 -2.01 -0.82
C TYR A 107 -34.31 -2.16 -1.77
N ALA A 108 -34.55 -2.27 -3.08
CA ALA A 108 -33.50 -2.38 -4.08
C ALA A 108 -32.59 -1.13 -4.11
N ALA A 109 -33.19 0.07 -4.01
CA ALA A 109 -32.45 1.32 -3.92
C ALA A 109 -31.63 1.40 -2.63
N GLY A 110 -32.24 1.09 -1.48
CA GLY A 110 -31.54 1.05 -0.19
C GLY A 110 -30.37 0.05 -0.17
N PHE A 111 -30.56 -1.14 -0.77
CA PHE A 111 -29.52 -2.15 -0.91
C PHE A 111 -28.39 -1.68 -1.85
N ALA A 112 -28.74 -1.07 -2.99
CA ALA A 112 -27.75 -0.55 -3.94
C ALA A 112 -26.92 0.59 -3.35
N LEU A 113 -27.55 1.54 -2.65
CA LEU A 113 -26.85 2.62 -1.94
C LEU A 113 -25.98 2.07 -0.80
N GLY A 114 -26.51 1.13 0.01
CA GLY A 114 -25.75 0.48 1.07
C GLY A 114 -24.51 -0.24 0.55
N HIS A 115 -24.66 -0.98 -0.55
CA HIS A 115 -23.56 -1.69 -1.20
C HIS A 115 -22.52 -0.74 -1.82
N GLN A 116 -22.93 0.39 -2.39
CA GLN A 116 -22.00 1.43 -2.86
C GLN A 116 -21.20 2.05 -1.72
N ILE A 117 -21.85 2.37 -0.59
CA ILE A 117 -21.17 2.98 0.57
C ILE A 117 -20.14 2.00 1.16
N VAL A 118 -20.48 0.71 1.25
CA VAL A 118 -19.55 -0.32 1.73
C VAL A 118 -18.37 -0.47 0.77
N ARG A 119 -18.60 -0.51 -0.55
CA ARG A 119 -17.52 -0.55 -1.56
C ARG A 119 -16.57 0.66 -1.44
N GLN A 120 -17.12 1.87 -1.34
CA GLN A 120 -16.31 3.08 -1.21
C GLN A 120 -15.46 3.11 0.07
N ARG A 121 -15.95 2.53 1.18
CA ARG A 121 -15.14 2.39 2.41
C ARG A 121 -14.01 1.41 2.22
N THR A 122 -14.27 0.25 1.61
CA THR A 122 -13.25 -0.77 1.38
C THR A 122 -12.14 -0.25 0.45
N GLU A 123 -12.50 0.44 -0.63
CA GLU A 123 -11.53 1.03 -1.56
C GLU A 123 -10.62 2.08 -0.90
N ARG A 124 -11.18 2.93 -0.02
CA ARG A 124 -10.39 3.94 0.71
C ARG A 124 -9.41 3.30 1.69
N THR A 125 -9.83 2.28 2.42
CA THR A 125 -8.97 1.63 3.41
C THR A 125 -7.81 0.93 2.71
N ILE A 126 -8.05 0.11 1.68
CA ILE A 126 -6.99 -0.55 0.90
C ILE A 126 -5.96 0.45 0.36
N SER A 127 -6.42 1.64 -0.08
CA SER A 127 -5.50 2.71 -0.50
C SER A 127 -4.60 3.18 0.65
N GLN A 128 -5.12 3.33 1.86
CA GLN A 128 -4.34 3.74 3.04
C GLN A 128 -3.27 2.70 3.39
N GLU A 129 -3.58 1.41 3.40
CA GLU A 129 -2.58 0.39 3.73
C GLU A 129 -1.50 0.25 2.63
N MET A 130 -1.87 0.45 1.36
CA MET A 130 -0.89 0.55 0.28
C MET A 130 0.02 1.78 0.42
N ASP A 131 -0.52 2.90 0.88
CA ASP A 131 0.26 4.12 1.11
C ASP A 131 1.23 3.95 2.29
N LEU A 132 0.80 3.31 3.38
CA LEU A 132 1.69 2.93 4.49
C LEU A 132 2.83 2.04 3.99
N ALA A 133 2.51 0.98 3.25
CA ALA A 133 3.53 0.09 2.71
C ALA A 133 4.52 0.79 1.79
N ARG A 134 4.04 1.71 0.94
CA ARG A 134 4.90 2.53 0.08
C ARG A 134 5.84 3.40 0.91
N GLN A 135 5.35 4.02 1.97
CA GLN A 135 6.17 4.86 2.86
C GLN A 135 7.26 4.03 3.56
N PHE A 136 6.92 2.83 4.03
CA PHE A 136 7.91 1.90 4.59
C PHE A 136 8.98 1.54 3.56
N ASP A 137 8.59 1.15 2.34
CA ASP A 137 9.52 0.77 1.27
C ASP A 137 10.47 1.93 0.89
N LEU A 138 9.96 3.17 0.86
CA LEU A 138 10.77 4.36 0.59
C LEU A 138 11.78 4.63 1.71
N CYS A 139 11.33 4.57 2.96
CA CYS A 139 12.18 4.74 4.15
C CYS A 139 13.31 3.71 4.16
N VAL A 140 12.98 2.43 3.98
CA VAL A 140 13.96 1.34 3.95
C VAL A 140 14.98 1.57 2.82
N LYS A 141 14.53 1.92 1.62
CA LYS A 141 15.41 2.20 0.48
C LYS A 141 16.37 3.35 0.74
N GLU A 142 15.92 4.39 1.43
CA GLU A 142 16.72 5.55 1.79
C GLU A 142 17.86 5.19 2.76
N TYR A 143 17.57 4.43 3.82
CA TYR A 143 18.54 4.15 4.88
C TYR A 143 19.44 2.92 4.62
N THR A 144 18.99 1.95 3.81
CA THR A 144 19.74 0.69 3.50
C THR A 144 21.24 0.87 3.19
N PRO A 145 21.69 1.88 2.43
CA PRO A 145 23.11 2.04 2.13
C PRO A 145 24.01 2.21 3.37
N ARG A 146 23.44 2.69 4.48
CA ARG A 146 24.14 2.99 5.74
C ARG A 146 23.98 1.92 6.82
N LEU A 147 23.13 0.92 6.59
CA LEU A 147 22.84 -0.12 7.57
C LEU A 147 23.78 -1.31 7.46
N THR A 148 23.96 -2.00 8.59
CA THR A 148 24.66 -3.28 8.65
C THR A 148 23.74 -4.42 8.17
N ALA A 149 24.33 -5.59 7.91
CA ALA A 149 23.58 -6.76 7.43
C ALA A 149 22.52 -7.21 8.44
N ASP A 150 22.85 -7.17 9.73
CA ASP A 150 21.96 -7.59 10.82
C ASP A 150 20.75 -6.65 10.94
N SER A 151 20.98 -5.33 10.88
CA SER A 151 19.90 -4.34 10.82
C SER A 151 18.99 -4.54 9.60
N CYS A 152 19.56 -4.89 8.43
CA CYS A 152 18.77 -5.21 7.24
C CYS A 152 17.92 -6.46 7.43
N ALA A 153 18.45 -7.49 8.09
CA ALA A 153 17.71 -8.72 8.40
C ALA A 153 16.54 -8.46 9.36
N GLN A 154 16.72 -7.62 10.39
CA GLN A 154 15.64 -7.21 11.29
C GLN A 154 14.56 -6.40 10.56
N LEU A 155 14.95 -5.46 9.69
CA LEU A 155 13.99 -4.72 8.85
C LEU A 155 13.20 -5.64 7.91
N GLN A 156 13.83 -6.68 7.37
CA GLN A 156 13.16 -7.69 6.57
C GLN A 156 12.14 -8.50 7.40
N ALA A 157 12.46 -8.82 8.65
CA ALA A 157 11.54 -9.49 9.57
C ALA A 157 10.35 -8.57 9.96
N ILE A 158 10.60 -7.28 10.17
CA ILE A 158 9.53 -6.30 10.41
C ILE A 158 8.63 -6.20 9.17
N LYS A 159 9.23 -6.13 7.98
CA LYS A 159 8.52 -6.10 6.71
C LYS A 159 7.64 -7.33 6.52
N SER A 160 8.14 -8.52 6.85
CA SER A 160 7.35 -9.75 6.72
C SER A 160 6.16 -9.79 7.69
N ALA A 161 6.33 -9.31 8.92
CA ALA A 161 5.23 -9.16 9.88
C ALA A 161 4.17 -8.15 9.37
N LEU A 162 4.62 -6.99 8.87
CA LEU A 162 3.72 -5.98 8.28
C LEU A 162 2.99 -6.48 7.04
N ALA A 163 3.64 -7.32 6.21
CA ALA A 163 3.02 -7.93 5.03
C ALA A 163 1.87 -8.89 5.39
N VAL A 164 1.81 -9.36 6.64
CA VAL A 164 0.68 -10.17 7.15
C VAL A 164 -0.37 -9.29 7.79
N LEU A 165 0.05 -8.28 8.57
CA LEU A 165 -0.85 -7.43 9.36
C LEU A 165 -1.58 -6.38 8.54
N LEU A 166 -0.88 -5.62 7.68
CA LEU A 166 -1.46 -4.52 6.91
C LEU A 166 -2.64 -4.94 6.03
N PRO A 167 -2.58 -6.01 5.22
CA PRO A 167 -3.73 -6.40 4.38
C PRO A 167 -4.96 -6.78 5.19
N ARG A 168 -4.77 -7.24 6.43
CA ARG A 168 -5.84 -7.64 7.34
C ARG A 168 -6.40 -6.46 8.15
N MET A 169 -5.75 -5.30 8.13
CA MET A 169 -6.20 -4.13 8.90
C MET A 169 -7.66 -3.72 8.69
N PRO A 170 -8.21 -3.70 7.46
CA PRO A 170 -9.63 -3.41 7.27
C PRO A 170 -10.52 -4.37 8.04
N GLN A 171 -10.22 -5.66 7.99
CA GLN A 171 -10.97 -6.70 8.68
C GLN A 171 -10.81 -6.61 10.20
N ILE A 172 -9.59 -6.39 10.68
CA ILE A 172 -9.28 -6.23 12.12
C ILE A 172 -10.09 -5.09 12.72
N LYS A 173 -10.17 -3.95 12.02
CA LYS A 173 -10.95 -2.77 12.45
C LYS A 173 -12.46 -3.02 12.42
N GLN A 174 -12.95 -3.79 11.45
CA GLN A 174 -14.39 -4.07 11.30
C GLN A 174 -14.91 -5.10 12.31
N GLU A 175 -14.12 -6.15 12.56
CA GLU A 175 -14.47 -7.25 13.45
C GLU A 175 -13.93 -7.07 14.88
N PHE A 176 -13.24 -5.95 15.16
CA PHE A 176 -12.61 -5.66 16.46
C PHE A 176 -11.68 -6.78 16.94
N LEU A 177 -10.91 -7.36 16.01
CA LEU A 177 -10.01 -8.49 16.28
C LEU A 177 -8.83 -8.09 17.16
N LEU A 178 -8.39 -6.83 17.08
CA LEU A 178 -7.36 -6.25 17.92
C LEU A 178 -7.88 -4.95 18.55
N SER A 179 -7.19 -4.49 19.60
CA SER A 179 -7.49 -3.19 20.21
C SER A 179 -7.20 -2.03 19.26
N VAL A 180 -7.76 -0.86 19.55
CA VAL A 180 -7.50 0.36 18.78
C VAL A 180 -6.02 0.75 18.92
N GLU A 181 -5.45 0.55 20.10
CA GLU A 181 -4.05 0.77 20.42
C GLU A 181 -3.13 -0.10 19.57
N ASP A 182 -3.47 -1.38 19.37
CA ASP A 182 -2.70 -2.29 18.52
C ASP A 182 -2.74 -1.88 17.05
N CYS A 183 -3.92 -1.48 16.56
CA CYS A 183 -4.10 -0.97 15.20
C CYS A 183 -3.28 0.33 14.98
N PHE A 184 -3.27 1.19 15.99
CA PHE A 184 -2.47 2.42 15.99
C PHE A 184 -0.98 2.09 16.01
N TYR A 185 -0.55 1.12 16.81
CA TYR A 185 0.84 0.66 16.89
C TYR A 185 1.34 0.21 15.52
N ILE A 186 0.61 -0.66 14.82
CA ILE A 186 0.99 -1.15 13.47
C ILE A 186 1.22 0.02 12.51
N SER A 187 0.32 1.02 12.53
CA SER A 187 0.41 2.19 11.67
C SER A 187 1.62 3.06 12.05
N GLN A 188 1.86 3.28 13.35
CA GLN A 188 2.99 4.07 13.83
C GLN A 188 4.34 3.37 13.66
N SER A 189 4.40 2.03 13.66
CA SER A 189 5.62 1.29 13.34
C SER A 189 6.16 1.70 11.97
N VAL A 190 5.25 1.87 11.00
CA VAL A 190 5.58 2.29 9.64
C VAL A 190 5.87 3.78 9.54
N LEU A 191 5.03 4.61 10.16
CA LEU A 191 5.08 6.07 9.98
C LEU A 191 6.14 6.76 10.82
N ARG A 192 6.47 6.20 11.98
CA ARG A 192 7.23 6.91 13.01
C ARG A 192 8.29 6.07 13.67
N TYR A 193 7.96 4.91 14.24
CA TYR A 193 8.91 4.20 15.11
C TYR A 193 10.13 3.66 14.34
N VAL A 194 9.92 3.00 13.20
CA VAL A 194 11.05 2.53 12.36
C VAL A 194 11.78 3.72 11.72
N PRO A 195 11.10 4.68 11.05
CA PRO A 195 11.78 5.84 10.48
C PRO A 195 12.61 6.64 11.49
N ASP A 196 12.08 6.91 12.69
CA ASP A 196 12.76 7.69 13.73
C ASP A 196 14.01 6.95 14.24
N ALA A 197 13.91 5.63 14.45
CA ALA A 197 15.04 4.80 14.87
C ALA A 197 16.16 4.79 13.82
N LEU A 198 15.81 4.62 12.54
CA LEU A 198 16.77 4.64 11.42
C LEU A 198 17.40 6.02 11.23
N HIS A 199 16.59 7.09 11.33
CA HIS A 199 17.05 8.46 11.24
C HIS A 199 18.04 8.78 12.37
N ALA A 200 17.70 8.44 13.61
CA ALA A 200 18.57 8.68 14.77
C ALA A 200 19.91 7.94 14.64
N PHE A 201 19.90 6.67 14.20
CA PHE A 201 21.13 5.92 13.96
C PHE A 201 21.96 6.53 12.81
N CYS A 202 21.32 6.92 11.72
CA CYS A 202 22.00 7.49 10.55
C CYS A 202 22.48 8.94 10.74
N ALA A 203 21.99 9.65 11.75
CA ALA A 203 22.49 10.95 12.15
C ALA A 203 23.89 10.86 12.78
N ILE A 204 24.24 9.70 13.35
CA ILE A 204 25.56 9.45 13.94
C ILE A 204 26.59 9.22 12.82
N PRO A 205 27.77 9.88 12.85
CA PRO A 205 28.83 9.64 11.88
C PRO A 205 29.24 8.16 11.85
N ALA A 206 29.46 7.61 10.65
CA ALA A 206 29.68 6.18 10.46
C ALA A 206 30.85 5.59 11.29
N HIS A 207 31.90 6.39 11.52
CA HIS A 207 33.05 5.97 12.32
C HIS A 207 32.76 5.89 13.83
N SER A 208 31.67 6.50 14.28
CA SER A 208 31.27 6.54 15.70
C SER A 208 30.15 5.56 16.05
N GLN A 209 29.56 4.87 15.07
CA GLN A 209 28.43 3.97 15.30
C GLN A 209 28.80 2.74 16.15
N THR A 210 30.07 2.34 16.12
CA THR A 210 30.61 1.21 16.89
C THR A 210 31.30 1.65 18.18
N LEU A 211 31.39 2.96 18.44
CA LEU A 211 31.94 3.47 19.69
C LEU A 211 30.89 3.37 20.80
N ALA A 212 31.36 3.19 22.04
CA ALA A 212 30.50 3.22 23.22
C ALA A 212 29.90 4.63 23.38
N LEU A 213 28.59 4.69 23.56
CA LEU A 213 27.83 5.91 23.83
C LEU A 213 27.74 6.20 25.34
N ASP A 214 27.94 5.19 26.18
CA ASP A 214 27.84 5.27 27.63
C ASP A 214 28.89 4.39 28.34
N GLU A 215 28.97 4.54 29.66
CA GLU A 215 29.86 3.77 30.55
C GLU A 215 29.54 2.26 30.53
N SER A 216 28.35 1.87 30.09
CA SER A 216 27.90 0.48 29.96
C SER A 216 28.42 -0.20 28.68
N GLY A 217 29.08 0.56 27.79
CA GLY A 217 29.58 0.04 26.52
C GLY A 217 28.51 -0.18 25.46
N ILE A 218 27.35 0.48 25.56
CA ILE A 218 26.28 0.40 24.57
C ILE A 218 26.70 1.19 23.34
N THR A 219 26.69 0.53 22.18
CA THR A 219 26.97 1.18 20.90
C THR A 219 25.67 1.62 20.22
N ALA A 220 25.77 2.56 19.28
CA ALA A 220 24.61 2.99 18.49
C ALA A 220 23.97 1.83 17.73
N GLU A 221 24.79 0.90 17.23
CA GLU A 221 24.31 -0.30 16.54
C GLU A 221 23.53 -1.22 17.47
N LYS A 222 24.02 -1.48 18.69
CA LYS A 222 23.28 -2.26 19.69
C LYS A 222 21.96 -1.61 20.05
N LEU A 223 21.95 -0.28 20.19
CA LEU A 223 20.73 0.47 20.49
C LEU A 223 19.71 0.37 19.36
N LEU A 224 20.13 0.52 18.10
CA LEU A 224 19.25 0.34 16.95
C LEU A 224 18.68 -1.08 16.91
N HIS A 225 19.52 -2.10 17.08
CA HIS A 225 19.07 -3.49 17.10
C HIS A 225 18.04 -3.76 18.20
N GLY A 226 18.25 -3.21 19.40
CA GLY A 226 17.28 -3.30 20.48
C GLY A 226 15.95 -2.65 20.14
N GLN A 227 15.95 -1.46 19.53
CA GLN A 227 14.73 -0.77 19.13
C GLN A 227 13.96 -1.53 18.05
N LEU A 228 14.65 -1.99 16.99
CA LEU A 228 14.02 -2.78 15.93
C LEU A 228 13.48 -4.11 16.45
N GLN A 229 14.21 -4.75 17.38
CA GLN A 229 13.77 -5.99 18.03
C GLN A 229 12.47 -5.78 18.82
N LEU A 230 12.36 -4.72 19.63
CA LEU A 230 11.14 -4.40 20.38
C LEU A 230 9.94 -4.17 19.45
N ILE A 231 10.16 -3.49 18.32
CA ILE A 231 9.12 -3.28 17.30
C ILE A 231 8.69 -4.61 16.69
N LEU A 232 9.66 -5.45 16.32
CA LEU A 232 9.40 -6.76 15.73
C LEU A 232 8.62 -7.67 16.68
N GLU A 233 9.04 -7.76 17.94
CA GLU A 233 8.40 -8.59 18.96
C GLU A 233 6.93 -8.20 19.14
N LYS A 234 6.64 -6.90 19.22
CA LYS A 234 5.25 -6.45 19.33
C LYS A 234 4.44 -6.80 18.09
N LEU A 235 4.98 -6.61 16.88
CA LEU A 235 4.27 -6.98 15.65
C LEU A 235 4.01 -8.51 15.58
N GLN A 236 4.97 -9.32 16.02
CA GLN A 236 4.81 -10.78 16.07
C GLN A 236 3.77 -11.23 17.11
N GLU A 237 3.72 -10.56 18.28
CA GLU A 237 2.68 -10.77 19.28
C GLU A 237 1.28 -10.53 18.69
N LEU A 238 1.09 -9.41 17.98
CA LEU A 238 -0.17 -9.08 17.31
C LEU A 238 -0.53 -10.10 16.23
N GLN A 239 0.46 -10.56 15.46
CA GLN A 239 0.25 -11.61 14.47
C GLN A 239 -0.20 -12.92 15.15
N HIS A 240 0.41 -13.28 16.27
CA HIS A 240 0.03 -14.48 17.02
C HIS A 240 -1.38 -14.38 17.59
N ALA A 241 -1.76 -13.22 18.15
CA ALA A 241 -3.10 -12.97 18.65
C ALA A 241 -4.18 -13.15 17.56
N LEU A 242 -3.92 -12.65 16.34
CA LEU A 242 -4.82 -12.87 15.20
C LEU A 242 -4.95 -14.34 14.81
N LEU A 243 -3.83 -15.08 14.79
CA LEU A 243 -3.84 -16.51 14.48
C LEU A 243 -4.64 -17.31 15.51
N GLN A 244 -4.54 -16.96 16.79
CA GLN A 244 -5.33 -17.60 17.85
C GLN A 244 -6.84 -17.39 17.65
N GLN A 245 -7.26 -16.18 17.26
CA GLN A 245 -8.66 -15.90 16.97
C GLN A 245 -9.18 -16.65 15.74
N ASP A 246 -8.38 -16.69 14.66
CA ASP A 246 -8.72 -17.46 13.46
C ASP A 246 -8.87 -18.96 13.78
N ALA A 247 -7.96 -19.51 14.59
CA ALA A 247 -8.02 -20.90 15.04
C ALA A 247 -9.28 -21.16 15.91
N GLN A 248 -9.62 -20.24 16.81
CA GLN A 248 -10.81 -20.37 17.65
C GLN A 248 -12.10 -20.38 16.82
N LYS A 249 -12.20 -19.50 15.80
CA LYS A 249 -13.34 -19.50 14.86
C LYS A 249 -13.48 -20.83 14.14
N LEU A 250 -12.38 -21.41 13.67
CA LEU A 250 -12.37 -22.70 12.99
C LEU A 250 -12.84 -23.84 13.92
N LEU A 251 -12.38 -23.85 15.16
CA LEU A 251 -12.80 -24.84 16.17
C LEU A 251 -14.29 -24.73 16.51
N LEU A 252 -14.82 -23.52 16.62
CA LEU A 252 -16.25 -23.30 16.85
C LEU A 252 -17.08 -23.81 15.67
N GLN A 253 -16.65 -23.54 14.43
CA GLN A 253 -17.31 -24.06 13.24
C GLN A 253 -17.29 -25.59 13.20
N GLN A 254 -16.17 -26.21 13.56
CA GLN A 254 -16.07 -27.67 13.65
C GLN A 254 -17.08 -28.26 14.64
N ARG A 255 -17.18 -27.68 15.85
CA ARG A 255 -18.14 -28.13 16.88
C ARG A 255 -19.58 -28.00 16.41
N PHE A 256 -19.92 -26.88 15.80
CA PHE A 256 -21.25 -26.66 15.22
C PHE A 256 -21.62 -27.70 14.16
N LEU A 257 -20.67 -28.06 13.27
CA LEU A 257 -20.89 -29.10 12.26
C LEU A 257 -21.10 -30.48 12.88
N GLN A 258 -20.36 -30.80 13.95
CA GLN A 258 -20.51 -32.06 14.68
C GLN A 258 -21.89 -32.15 15.35
N GLU A 259 -22.33 -31.08 16.02
CA GLU A 259 -23.65 -31.00 16.66
C GLU A 259 -24.81 -31.17 15.66
N LYS A 260 -24.68 -30.57 14.46
CA LYS A 260 -25.71 -30.67 13.41
C LYS A 260 -25.77 -32.03 12.71
N SER A 261 -24.67 -32.78 12.75
CA SER A 261 -24.56 -34.10 12.10
C SER A 261 -25.05 -35.27 12.96
N ARG A 262 -25.38 -35.00 14.23
CA ARG A 262 -25.90 -35.98 15.18
C ARG A 262 -27.42 -35.96 15.22
#